data_AF-A0A4X2K4S1-F1
#
_entry.id   AF-A0A4X2K4S1-F1
#
_cell.length_a   1.000
_cell.length_b   1.000
_cell.length_c   1.000
_cell.angle_alpha   90.00
_cell.angle_beta   90.00
_cell.angle_gamma   90.00
#
_symmetry.space_group_name_H-M   'P 1'
#
loop_
_entity.id
_entity.type
_entity.pdbx_description
1 polymer ?
#
loop_
_entity_poly.entity_id
_entity_poly.type
_entity_poly.pdbx_seq_one_letter_code
_entity_poly.pdbx_strand_id
1 'polypeptide(L)'
;MQFFGRLVSTISNVTNLFSNPFRVKEVPVADYRACVQLREESQLILFKNSTHRTWDCLLVNPRSPQNGFRLFQLGTEADAVVNFQQFLSVLPPFYESSARVLQVDILQQLIDCVRSHPSWSTAHVAVELGIRECFRHARVIGSWGRTLRPD
;
A
#
# COMPACT_ATOMS: atom_id res chain seq x y z
N MET A 1 40.56 -15.19 26.84
CA MET A 1 40.04 -16.16 25.84
C MET A 1 38.56 -16.40 26.13
N GLN A 2 37.74 -16.47 25.08
CA GLN A 2 36.28 -16.73 25.03
C GLN A 2 35.34 -15.52 25.17
N PHE A 3 35.09 -14.82 24.04
CA PHE A 3 33.87 -14.02 23.83
C PHE A 3 33.42 -14.03 22.35
N PHE A 4 33.36 -15.21 21.73
CA PHE A 4 32.75 -15.40 20.41
C PHE A 4 31.84 -16.63 20.41
N GLY A 5 30.82 -16.60 21.25
CA GLY A 5 29.83 -17.65 21.33
C GLY A 5 28.46 -17.07 21.63
N ARG A 6 27.76 -16.56 20.60
CA ARG A 6 26.28 -16.47 20.49
C ARG A 6 25.76 -15.65 19.28
N LEU A 7 26.36 -15.81 18.09
CA LEU A 7 25.79 -15.25 16.86
C LEU A 7 25.51 -16.32 15.79
N VAL A 8 24.94 -17.47 16.18
CA VAL A 8 24.61 -18.55 15.22
C VAL A 8 23.15 -19.01 15.30
N SER A 9 22.24 -18.24 15.92
CA SER A 9 20.84 -18.68 16.07
C SER A 9 19.79 -17.69 15.55
N THR A 10 20.16 -16.78 14.64
CA THR A 10 19.21 -15.85 14.01
C THR A 10 19.47 -15.64 12.52
N ILE A 11 20.01 -16.64 11.80
CA ILE A 11 20.25 -16.52 10.34
C ILE A 11 19.20 -17.27 9.51
N SER A 12 18.37 -18.13 10.11
CA SER A 12 17.36 -18.90 9.38
C SER A 12 16.09 -18.11 8.99
N ASN A 13 16.01 -16.81 9.24
CA ASN A 13 14.81 -15.99 8.93
C ASN A 13 15.06 -14.85 7.93
N VAL A 14 16.22 -14.82 7.25
CA VAL A 14 16.64 -13.69 6.40
C VAL A 14 16.29 -13.87 4.92
N THR A 15 15.64 -14.98 4.53
CA THR A 15 15.36 -15.25 3.11
C THR A 15 14.26 -14.38 2.49
N ASN A 16 13.48 -13.62 3.28
CA ASN A 16 12.51 -12.64 2.77
C ASN A 16 12.93 -11.17 2.97
N LEU A 17 14.10 -10.90 3.58
CA LEU A 17 14.55 -9.54 3.93
C LEU A 17 15.07 -8.72 2.74
N PHE A 18 15.25 -9.34 1.57
CA PHE A 18 15.72 -8.67 0.34
C PHE A 18 14.61 -8.32 -0.66
N SER A 19 13.33 -8.58 -0.32
CA SER A 19 12.21 -8.07 -1.12
C SER A 19 11.76 -6.72 -0.55
N ASN A 20 11.74 -5.68 -1.39
CA ASN A 20 11.15 -4.37 -1.05
C ASN A 20 9.79 -4.59 -0.32
N PRO A 21 9.63 -4.12 0.93
CA PRO A 21 8.41 -4.36 1.72
C PRO A 21 7.16 -3.73 1.09
N PHE A 22 7.33 -2.81 0.14
CA PHE A 22 6.25 -2.19 -0.64
C PHE A 22 6.22 -2.69 -2.09
N ARG A 23 6.77 -3.89 -2.34
CA ARG A 23 6.63 -4.53 -3.64
C ARG A 23 5.18 -4.97 -3.81
N VAL A 24 4.52 -4.33 -4.77
CA VAL A 24 3.17 -4.69 -5.19
C VAL A 24 3.20 -6.07 -5.84
N LYS A 25 2.29 -6.94 -5.40
CA LYS A 25 2.09 -8.26 -6.01
C LYS A 25 0.62 -8.52 -6.19
N GLU A 26 0.23 -9.03 -7.36
CA GLU A 26 -1.09 -9.64 -7.50
C GLU A 26 -1.11 -10.97 -6.75
N VAL A 27 -2.13 -11.16 -5.93
CA VAL A 27 -2.30 -12.31 -5.04
C VAL A 27 -3.77 -12.74 -4.99
N PRO A 28 -4.07 -14.04 -4.88
CA PRO A 28 -5.41 -14.51 -4.60
C PRO A 28 -5.88 -14.01 -3.24
N VAL A 29 -7.10 -13.48 -3.15
CA VAL A 29 -7.71 -13.06 -1.86
C VAL A 29 -7.89 -14.28 -0.95
N ALA A 30 -8.05 -15.48 -1.53
CA ALA A 30 -8.18 -16.73 -0.79
C ALA A 30 -6.96 -17.06 0.09
N ASP A 31 -5.76 -16.60 -0.28
CA ASP A 31 -4.52 -16.82 0.48
C ASP A 31 -4.55 -16.12 1.86
N TYR A 32 -5.41 -15.10 1.99
CA TYR A 32 -5.59 -14.31 3.21
C TYR A 32 -6.68 -14.85 4.14
N ARG A 33 -7.37 -15.94 3.79
CA ARG A 33 -8.43 -16.53 4.63
C ARG A 33 -7.97 -16.96 6.01
N ALA A 34 -6.70 -17.36 6.14
CA ALA A 34 -6.09 -17.75 7.41
C ALA A 34 -5.52 -16.55 8.20
N CYS A 35 -5.46 -15.37 7.59
CA CYS A 35 -4.97 -14.15 8.24
C CYS A 35 -6.09 -13.49 9.04
N VAL A 36 -5.70 -12.74 10.08
CA VAL A 36 -6.67 -11.94 10.86
C VAL A 36 -6.88 -10.61 10.17
N GLN A 37 -8.11 -10.31 9.77
CA GLN A 37 -8.46 -8.99 9.26
C GLN A 37 -8.50 -7.97 10.41
N LEU A 38 -7.69 -6.92 10.32
CA LEU A 38 -7.63 -5.86 11.34
C LEU A 38 -8.48 -4.65 10.97
N ARG A 39 -8.43 -4.23 9.71
CA ARG A 39 -9.20 -3.09 9.17
C ARG A 39 -9.61 -3.35 7.73
N GLU A 40 -10.77 -2.84 7.36
CA GLU A 40 -11.24 -2.83 5.98
C GLU A 40 -11.93 -1.49 5.75
N GLU A 41 -11.47 -0.75 4.75
CA GLU A 41 -12.11 0.49 4.30
C GLU A 41 -12.01 0.61 2.78
N SER A 42 -13.14 0.96 2.15
CA SER A 42 -13.31 0.92 0.70
C SER A 42 -12.91 -0.44 0.12
N GLN A 43 -11.80 -0.51 -0.62
CA GLN A 43 -11.29 -1.73 -1.24
C GLN A 43 -9.98 -2.21 -0.61
N LEU A 44 -9.51 -1.51 0.43
CA LEU A 44 -8.26 -1.77 1.12
C LEU A 44 -8.53 -2.53 2.41
N ILE A 45 -7.84 -3.64 2.58
CA ILE A 45 -7.94 -4.50 3.74
C ILE A 45 -6.56 -4.66 4.36
N LEU A 46 -6.44 -4.40 5.66
CA LEU A 46 -5.25 -4.63 6.45
C LEU A 46 -5.37 -5.98 7.15
N PHE A 47 -4.50 -6.92 6.81
CA PHE A 47 -4.41 -8.24 7.41
C PHE A 47 -3.20 -8.35 8.33
N LYS A 48 -3.35 -9.11 9.41
CA LYS A 48 -2.26 -9.62 10.25
C LYS A 48 -2.01 -11.07 9.88
N ASN A 49 -0.84 -11.32 9.31
CA ASN A 49 -0.36 -12.66 9.03
C ASN A 49 0.41 -13.19 10.24
N SER A 50 -0.26 -14.04 11.04
CA SER A 50 0.33 -14.62 12.26
C SER A 50 1.51 -15.54 11.99
N THR A 51 1.50 -16.24 10.85
CA THR A 51 2.56 -17.19 10.44
C THR A 51 3.87 -16.45 10.18
N HIS A 52 3.81 -15.35 9.42
CA HIS A 52 4.98 -14.56 9.05
C HIS A 52 5.25 -13.39 10.00
N ARG A 53 4.38 -13.17 11.00
CA ARG A 53 4.42 -12.01 11.91
C ARG A 53 4.52 -10.68 11.16
N THR A 54 3.72 -10.56 10.11
CA THR A 54 3.68 -9.38 9.22
C THR A 54 2.28 -8.82 9.11
N TRP A 55 2.20 -7.56 8.70
CA TRP A 55 0.98 -6.84 8.39
C TRP A 55 0.96 -6.52 6.91
N ASP A 56 -0.03 -7.09 6.23
CA ASP A 56 -0.18 -7.02 4.78
C ASP A 56 -1.36 -6.14 4.44
N CYS A 57 -1.17 -5.19 3.52
CA CYS A 57 -2.26 -4.39 2.98
C CYS A 57 -2.63 -4.89 1.60
N LEU A 58 -3.90 -5.27 1.43
CA LEU A 58 -4.46 -5.82 0.21
C LEU A 58 -5.47 -4.86 -0.38
N LEU A 59 -5.29 -4.48 -1.64
CA LEU A 59 -6.30 -3.80 -2.45
C LEU A 59 -7.09 -4.84 -3.24
N VAL A 60 -8.34 -5.08 -2.88
CA VAL A 60 -9.22 -6.03 -3.60
C VAL A 60 -9.64 -5.42 -4.93
N ASN A 61 -9.52 -6.20 -6.00
CA ASN A 61 -9.90 -5.73 -7.33
C ASN A 61 -11.44 -5.70 -7.48
N PRO A 62 -12.07 -4.53 -7.73
CA PRO A 62 -13.52 -4.42 -7.90
C PRO A 62 -14.07 -5.30 -9.02
N ARG A 63 -13.29 -5.51 -10.08
CA ARG A 63 -13.71 -6.27 -11.27
C ARG A 63 -13.58 -7.78 -11.07
N SER A 64 -12.67 -8.19 -10.18
CA SER A 64 -12.34 -9.58 -9.92
C SER A 64 -12.09 -9.76 -8.42
N PRO A 65 -13.13 -9.90 -7.59
CA PRO A 65 -12.99 -9.95 -6.13
C PRO A 65 -12.23 -11.18 -5.61
N GLN A 66 -11.91 -12.14 -6.48
CA GLN A 66 -11.04 -13.28 -6.18
C GLN A 66 -9.54 -12.89 -6.16
N ASN A 67 -9.18 -11.77 -6.81
CA ASN A 67 -7.82 -11.28 -6.93
C ASN A 67 -7.68 -9.94 -6.18
N GLY A 68 -6.53 -9.75 -5.56
CA GLY A 68 -6.14 -8.49 -4.94
C GLY A 68 -4.69 -8.15 -5.22
N PHE A 69 -4.31 -6.92 -4.89
CA PHE A 69 -2.95 -6.43 -4.99
C PHE A 69 -2.42 -6.17 -3.59
N ARG A 70 -1.41 -6.95 -3.19
CA ARG A 70 -0.71 -6.72 -1.94
C ARG A 70 0.21 -5.51 -2.11
N LEU A 71 -0.14 -4.40 -1.49
CA LEU A 71 0.57 -3.12 -1.62
C LEU A 71 1.84 -3.07 -0.76
N PHE A 72 1.77 -3.65 0.43
CA PHE A 72 2.91 -3.77 1.32
C PHE A 72 2.81 -4.97 2.25
N GLN A 73 3.95 -5.32 2.82
CA GLN A 73 4.14 -6.31 3.87
C GLN A 73 5.14 -5.72 4.89
N LEU A 74 4.65 -5.34 6.06
CA LEU A 74 5.44 -4.66 7.09
C LEU A 74 5.57 -5.51 8.37
N GLY A 75 6.64 -5.29 9.13
CA GLY A 75 6.96 -6.06 10.35
C GLY A 75 6.38 -5.49 11.64
N THR A 76 5.70 -4.34 11.57
CA THR A 76 5.24 -3.56 12.72
C THR A 76 3.81 -3.07 12.46
N GLU A 77 2.93 -3.24 13.46
CA GLU A 77 1.54 -2.79 13.37
C GLU A 77 1.43 -1.28 13.21
N ALA A 78 2.24 -0.52 13.98
CA ALA A 78 2.21 0.94 13.96
C ALA A 78 2.51 1.49 12.55
N ASP A 79 3.59 1.03 11.91
CA ASP A 79 3.94 1.47 10.57
C ASP A 79 2.89 1.02 9.54
N ALA A 80 2.34 -0.18 9.70
CA ALA A 80 1.29 -0.70 8.83
C ALA A 80 0.01 0.14 8.89
N VAL A 81 -0.43 0.54 10.08
CA VAL A 81 -1.62 1.38 10.25
C VAL A 81 -1.39 2.78 9.66
N VAL A 82 -0.22 3.38 9.85
CA VAL A 82 0.11 4.69 9.28
C VAL A 82 0.10 4.64 7.75
N ASN A 83 0.78 3.65 7.15
CA ASN A 83 0.82 3.48 5.69
C ASN A 83 -0.57 3.15 5.13
N PHE A 84 -1.36 2.34 5.82
CA PHE A 84 -2.74 2.02 5.45
C PHE A 84 -3.61 3.28 5.36
N GLN A 85 -3.54 4.16 6.35
CA GLN A 85 -4.28 5.44 6.37
C GLN A 85 -3.80 6.38 5.26
N GLN A 86 -2.49 6.48 5.05
CA GLN A 86 -1.93 7.28 3.96
C GLN A 86 -2.44 6.79 2.59
N PHE A 87 -2.38 5.48 2.33
CA PHE A 87 -2.87 4.91 1.08
C PHE A 87 -4.39 5.04 0.93
N LEU A 88 -5.17 4.88 2.00
CA LEU A 88 -6.61 5.13 1.97
C LEU A 88 -6.95 6.57 1.58
N SER A 89 -6.16 7.55 1.99
CA SER A 89 -6.43 8.96 1.66
C SER A 89 -6.12 9.28 0.18
N VAL A 90 -5.18 8.56 -0.43
CA VAL A 90 -4.67 8.85 -1.77
C VAL A 90 -5.25 7.93 -2.85
N LEU A 91 -5.30 6.62 -2.62
CA LEU A 91 -5.60 5.61 -3.65
C LEU A 91 -7.04 5.59 -4.19
N PRO A 92 -8.12 5.78 -3.40
CA PRO A 92 -9.50 5.68 -3.89
C PRO A 92 -9.81 6.42 -5.18
N PRO A 93 -9.51 7.72 -5.32
CA PRO A 93 -9.78 8.44 -6.56
C PRO A 93 -9.02 7.89 -7.78
N PHE A 94 -7.94 7.13 -7.61
CA PHE A 94 -7.21 6.53 -8.72
C PHE A 94 -7.91 5.29 -9.28
N TYR A 95 -8.15 4.30 -8.43
CA TYR A 95 -8.76 3.04 -8.87
C TYR A 95 -10.26 3.16 -9.15
N GLU A 96 -10.96 4.14 -8.55
CA GLU A 96 -12.35 4.45 -8.89
C GLU A 96 -12.47 5.13 -10.26
N SER A 97 -11.51 5.99 -10.62
CA SER A 97 -11.55 6.74 -11.88
C SER A 97 -11.12 5.91 -13.09
N SER A 98 -10.11 5.06 -12.93
CA SER A 98 -9.52 4.34 -14.05
C SER A 98 -9.10 2.94 -13.65
N ALA A 99 -9.70 1.97 -14.35
CA ALA A 99 -9.36 0.57 -14.26
C ALA A 99 -7.89 0.27 -14.64
N ARG A 100 -7.21 1.18 -15.34
CA ARG A 100 -5.79 1.04 -15.69
C ARG A 100 -4.88 1.12 -14.47
N VAL A 101 -5.32 1.81 -13.41
CA VAL A 101 -4.58 1.89 -12.15
C VAL A 101 -4.51 0.53 -11.47
N LEU A 102 -5.47 -0.37 -11.71
CA LEU A 102 -5.49 -1.73 -11.19
C LEU A 102 -4.57 -2.68 -11.98
N GLN A 103 -3.36 -2.23 -12.29
CA GLN A 103 -2.27 -3.01 -12.88
C GLN A 103 -1.08 -2.97 -11.93
N VAL A 104 -0.36 -4.09 -11.78
CA VAL A 104 0.74 -4.23 -10.82
C VAL A 104 1.80 -3.14 -11.03
N ASP A 105 2.23 -2.90 -12.27
CA ASP A 105 3.27 -1.91 -12.58
C ASP A 105 2.84 -0.48 -12.25
N ILE A 106 1.58 -0.13 -12.55
CA ILE A 106 1.03 1.20 -12.28
C ILE A 106 0.82 1.40 -10.78
N LEU A 107 0.32 0.39 -10.07
CA LEU A 107 0.23 0.42 -8.60
C LEU A 107 1.61 0.56 -7.98
N GLN A 108 2.62 -0.17 -8.47
CA GLN A 108 3.98 -0.05 -7.96
C GLN A 108 4.49 1.38 -8.09
N GLN A 109 4.35 1.99 -9.27
CA GLN A 109 4.72 3.39 -9.51
C GLN A 109 3.96 4.35 -8.59
N LEU A 110 2.66 4.12 -8.37
CA LEU A 110 1.82 4.92 -7.50
C LEU A 110 2.26 4.82 -6.03
N ILE A 111 2.49 3.61 -5.53
CA ILE A 111 2.97 3.38 -4.16
C ILE A 111 4.36 4.00 -3.98
N ASP A 112 5.26 3.82 -4.94
CA ASP A 112 6.60 4.40 -4.87
C ASP A 112 6.54 5.93 -4.88
N CYS A 113 5.69 6.54 -5.73
CA CYS A 113 5.49 7.99 -5.77
C CYS A 113 4.98 8.55 -4.44
N VAL A 114 3.95 7.93 -3.86
CA VAL A 114 3.36 8.33 -2.57
C VAL A 114 4.38 8.22 -1.43
N ARG A 115 5.28 7.24 -1.49
CA ARG A 115 6.35 7.05 -0.50
C ARG A 115 7.49 8.04 -0.68
N SER A 116 7.89 8.34 -1.91
CA SER A 116 8.91 9.35 -2.21
C SER A 116 8.45 10.76 -1.84
N HIS A 117 7.14 11.02 -1.89
CA HIS A 117 6.57 12.34 -1.63
C HIS A 117 5.35 12.28 -0.68
N PRO A 118 5.55 12.02 0.63
CA PRO A 118 4.44 11.83 1.57
C PRO A 118 3.60 13.09 1.82
N SER A 119 4.12 14.29 1.51
CA SER A 119 3.40 15.56 1.62
C SER A 119 2.56 15.91 0.39
N TRP A 120 2.65 15.12 -0.68
CA TRP A 120 1.95 15.42 -1.92
C TRP A 120 0.46 15.12 -1.80
N SER A 121 -0.35 16.03 -2.31
CA SER A 121 -1.78 15.79 -2.47
C SER A 121 -2.04 14.80 -3.60
N THR A 122 -3.22 14.19 -3.58
CA THR A 122 -3.72 13.31 -4.65
C THR A 122 -3.58 13.95 -6.04
N ALA A 123 -3.74 15.27 -6.16
CA ALA A 123 -3.57 15.98 -7.42
C ALA A 123 -2.14 15.96 -7.94
N HIS A 124 -1.13 16.17 -7.09
CA HIS A 124 0.28 16.12 -7.49
C HIS A 124 0.67 14.73 -7.97
N VAL A 125 0.23 13.69 -7.25
CA VAL A 125 0.44 12.29 -7.64
C VAL A 125 -0.25 11.97 -8.98
N ALA A 126 -1.45 12.49 -9.22
CA ALA A 126 -2.16 12.29 -10.48
C ALA A 126 -1.48 12.97 -11.68
N VAL A 127 -0.89 14.15 -11.49
CA VAL A 127 -0.08 14.82 -12.51
C VAL A 127 1.17 13.99 -12.83
N GLU A 128 1.91 13.57 -11.79
CA GLU A 128 3.15 12.81 -11.94
C GLU A 128 2.95 11.49 -12.69
N LEU A 129 1.86 10.78 -12.39
CA LEU A 129 1.54 9.51 -13.04
C LEU A 129 0.78 9.67 -14.37
N GLY A 130 0.44 10.92 -14.74
CA GLY A 130 -0.31 11.20 -15.96
C GLY A 130 -1.76 10.66 -15.96
N ILE A 131 -2.33 10.34 -14.79
CA ILE A 131 -3.68 9.76 -14.68
C ILE A 131 -4.70 10.90 -14.64
N ARG A 132 -4.90 11.53 -15.80
CA ARG A 132 -5.77 12.71 -15.95
C ARG A 132 -7.25 12.42 -15.72
N GLU A 133 -7.63 11.14 -15.72
CA GLU A 133 -9.00 10.69 -15.46
C GLU A 133 -9.41 10.92 -13.99
N CYS A 134 -8.43 10.98 -13.08
CA CYS A 134 -8.65 11.21 -11.65
C CYS A 134 -9.15 12.62 -11.31
N PHE A 135 -8.94 13.60 -12.20
CA PHE A 135 -9.46 14.96 -12.02
C PHE A 135 -10.99 15.05 -12.06
N ARG A 136 -11.69 13.97 -12.40
CA ARG A 136 -13.15 13.90 -12.34
C ARG A 136 -13.69 13.67 -10.91
N HIS A 137 -12.86 13.22 -9.97
CA HIS A 137 -13.31 13.05 -8.57
C HIS A 137 -13.22 14.36 -7.79
N ALA A 138 -14.32 14.70 -7.10
CA ALA A 138 -14.45 15.91 -6.28
C ALA A 138 -13.35 16.04 -5.20
N ARG A 139 -12.76 14.92 -4.73
CA ARG A 139 -11.64 14.92 -3.78
C ARG A 139 -10.33 15.46 -4.37
N VAL A 140 -10.09 15.24 -5.67
CA VAL A 140 -8.93 15.81 -6.38
C VAL A 140 -9.12 17.31 -6.59
N ILE A 141 -10.33 17.73 -6.98
CA ILE A 141 -10.71 19.14 -7.16
C ILE A 141 -10.67 19.90 -5.82
N GLY A 142 -11.16 19.30 -4.73
CA GLY A 142 -11.14 19.91 -3.39
C GLY A 142 -9.74 20.00 -2.76
N SER A 143 -8.76 19.22 -3.22
CA SER A 143 -7.35 19.37 -2.82
C SER A 143 -6.67 20.55 -3.51
N TRP A 144 -7.18 20.98 -4.67
CA TRP A 144 -6.68 22.13 -5.42
C TRP A 144 -7.15 23.46 -4.80
N GLY A 145 -8.35 23.50 -4.21
CA GLY A 145 -8.92 24.70 -3.61
C GLY A 145 -8.32 25.14 -2.26
N ARG A 146 -7.49 24.31 -1.60
CA ARG A 146 -6.89 24.62 -0.28
C ARG A 146 -5.48 25.21 -0.33
N THR A 147 -4.85 25.27 -1.51
CA THR A 147 -3.49 25.82 -1.66
C THR A 147 -3.47 27.33 -2.00
N LEU A 148 -4.64 27.97 -2.14
CA LEU A 148 -4.77 29.38 -2.57
C LEU A 148 -5.36 30.33 -1.51
N ARG A 149 -5.22 30.02 -0.22
CA ARG A 149 -5.39 31.04 0.84
C ARG A 149 -4.08 31.21 1.61
N PRO A 150 -3.31 32.28 1.35
CA PRO A 150 -2.43 32.80 2.37
C PRO A 150 -3.31 33.48 3.43
N ASP A 151 -3.07 33.14 4.70
CA ASP A 151 -3.45 34.01 5.84
C ASP A 151 -2.80 35.39 5.71
#